data_AF-A0A3A9ZI58-F1
#
_entry.id   AF-A0A3A9ZI58-F1
#
_cell.length_a   1.000
_cell.length_b   1.000
_cell.length_c   1.000
_cell.angle_alpha   90.00
_cell.angle_beta   90.00
_cell.angle_gamma   90.00
#
_symmetry.space_group_name_H-M   'P 1'
#
loop_
_entity.id
_entity.type
_entity.pdbx_description
1 polymer ?
#
loop_
_entity_poly.entity_id
_entity_poly.type
_entity_poly.pdbx_seq_one_letter_code
_entity_poly.pdbx_strand_id
1 'polypeptide(L)' 'MDETPGEPRFTDDEYAFLRHVRFGELPPAVRPEERVELTETDPGRGRPAEEPDRWDLRHGGAG' A
#
# COMPACT_ATOMS: atom_id res chain seq x y z
N MET A 1 -22.84 11.21 -16.32
CA MET A 1 -21.62 10.43 -16.05
C MET A 1 -20.99 11.05 -14.83
N ASP A 2 -20.66 10.21 -13.85
CA ASP A 2 -20.01 10.64 -12.61
C ASP A 2 -18.56 11.02 -12.94
N GLU A 3 -18.34 12.32 -13.17
CA GLU A 3 -17.00 12.87 -13.36
C GLU A 3 -16.47 13.17 -11.95
N THR A 4 -16.03 12.12 -11.24
CA THR A 4 -15.13 12.33 -10.10
C THR A 4 -13.94 13.11 -10.64
N PRO A 5 -13.64 14.33 -10.16
CA PRO A 5 -12.56 15.13 -10.71
C PRO A 5 -11.28 14.30 -10.58
N GLY A 6 -10.85 13.76 -11.71
CA GLY A 6 -9.77 12.78 -11.75
C GLY A 6 -8.54 13.37 -11.08
N GLU A 7 -7.93 12.61 -10.19
CA GLU A 7 -6.63 12.95 -9.64
C GLU A 7 -5.71 13.40 -10.78
N PRO A 8 -4.93 14.48 -10.61
CA PRO A 8 -4.00 14.91 -11.64
C PRO A 8 -3.12 13.73 -12.02
N ARG A 9 -3.25 13.30 -13.28
CA ARG A 9 -2.48 12.17 -13.82
C ARG A 9 -1.08 12.67 -14.08
N PHE A 10 -0.19 12.48 -13.11
CA PHE A 10 1.22 12.75 -13.31
C PHE A 10 1.83 11.74 -14.28
N THR A 11 2.84 12.17 -15.00
CA THR A 11 3.72 11.33 -15.80
C THR A 11 4.63 10.50 -14.89
N ASP A 12 5.24 9.45 -15.44
CA ASP A 12 6.18 8.60 -14.69
C ASP A 12 7.38 9.41 -14.16
N ASP A 13 7.85 10.39 -14.93
CA ASP A 13 8.96 11.28 -14.53
C ASP A 13 8.56 12.20 -13.36
N GLU A 14 7.35 12.74 -13.38
CA GLU A 14 6.83 13.56 -12.28
C GLU A 14 6.66 12.72 -11.01
N TYR A 15 6.16 11.49 -11.13
CA TYR A 15 6.11 10.56 -9.99
C TYR A 15 7.50 10.19 -9.48
N ALA A 16 8.48 10.00 -10.38
CA ALA A 16 9.85 9.73 -10.00
C ALA A 16 10.45 10.89 -9.19
N PHE A 17 10.24 12.13 -9.65
CA PHE A 17 10.65 13.33 -8.93
C PHE A 17 9.97 13.45 -7.56
N LEU A 18 8.65 13.30 -7.49
CA LEU A 18 7.90 13.40 -6.24
C LEU A 18 8.32 12.32 -5.23
N ARG A 19 8.58 11.09 -5.70
CA ARG A 19 9.15 10.04 -4.87
C ARG A 19 10.51 10.42 -4.32
N HIS A 20 11.41 10.95 -5.16
CA HIS A 20 12.75 11.36 -4.75
C HIS A 20 12.68 12.48 -3.69
N VAL A 21 11.84 13.49 -3.88
CA VAL A 21 11.67 14.56 -2.88
C VAL A 21 11.16 14.01 -1.55
N ARG A 22 10.24 13.04 -1.59
CA ARG A 22 9.63 12.47 -0.37
C ARG A 22 10.53 11.48 0.36
N PHE A 23 11.26 10.63 -0.36
CA PHE A 23 11.95 9.46 0.19
C PHE A 23 13.46 9.45 -0.08
N GLY A 24 13.97 10.37 -0.88
CA GLY A 24 15.35 10.40 -1.34
C GLY A 24 15.65 9.38 -2.44
N GLU A 25 16.92 9.04 -2.57
CA GLU A 25 17.40 8.06 -3.55
C GLU A 25 16.92 6.64 -3.24
N LEU A 26 16.65 5.87 -4.30
CA LEU A 26 16.37 4.46 -4.15
C LEU A 26 17.62 3.72 -3.68
N PRO A 27 17.50 2.78 -2.72
CA PRO A 27 18.58 1.86 -2.42
C PRO A 27 19.02 1.09 -3.66
N PRO A 28 20.31 0.69 -3.76
CA PRO A 28 20.77 -0.15 -4.86
C PRO A 28 19.99 -1.46 -4.90
N ALA A 29 19.74 -1.95 -6.12
CA ALA A 29 19.05 -3.20 -6.31
C ALA A 29 19.86 -4.37 -5.72
N VAL A 30 19.23 -5.14 -4.83
CA VAL A 30 19.83 -6.34 -4.22
C VAL A 30 19.71 -7.51 -5.19
N ARG A 31 20.83 -8.20 -5.42
CA ARG A 31 20.85 -9.37 -6.32
C ARG A 31 20.04 -10.52 -5.72
N PRO A 32 19.44 -11.40 -6.54
CA PRO A 32 18.67 -12.53 -6.02
C PRO A 32 19.44 -13.38 -5.00
N GLU A 33 20.74 -13.60 -5.23
CA GLU A 33 21.61 -14.41 -4.38
C GLU A 33 21.95 -13.74 -3.03
N GLU A 34 21.75 -12.42 -2.92
CA GLU A 34 22.02 -11.61 -1.72
C GLU A 34 20.76 -11.36 -0.88
N ARG A 35 19.59 -11.83 -1.34
CA ARG A 35 18.34 -11.70 -0.60
C ARG A 35 18.35 -12.60 0.62
N VAL A 36 17.82 -12.08 1.74
CA VAL A 36 17.68 -12.83 2.99
C VAL A 36 16.22 -13.22 3.17
N GLU A 37 15.97 -14.48 3.55
CA GLU A 37 14.63 -14.94 3.90
C GLU A 37 14.15 -14.24 5.18
N LEU A 38 12.95 -13.67 5.13
CA LEU A 38 12.32 -13.00 6.27
C LEU A 38 11.03 -13.73 6.63
N THR A 39 10.73 -13.77 7.93
CA THR A 39 9.45 -14.25 8.43
C THR A 39 8.59 -13.03 8.80
N GLU A 40 7.30 -13.08 8.48
CA GLU A 40 6.38 -12.02 8.91
C GLU A 40 6.25 -12.03 10.44
N THR A 41 6.53 -10.89 11.07
CA THR A 41 6.49 -10.75 12.53
C THR A 41 5.25 -10.03 13.02
N ASP A 42 4.55 -9.30 12.14
CA ASP A 42 3.31 -8.61 12.49
C ASP A 42 2.15 -9.60 12.37
N PRO A 43 1.43 -9.94 13.47
CA PRO A 43 0.17 -10.64 13.33
C PRO A 43 -0.75 -9.76 12.51
N GLY A 44 -0.88 -10.08 11.20
CA GLY A 44 -1.48 -9.20 10.21
C GLY A 44 -2.76 -8.56 10.74
N ARG A 45 -2.96 -7.26 10.44
CA ARG A 45 -4.06 -6.44 11.00
C ARG A 45 -5.37 -7.21 10.90
N GLY A 46 -5.72 -7.88 11.99
CA GLY A 46 -6.94 -8.65 12.09
C GLY A 46 -8.14 -7.72 12.04
N ARG A 47 -9.32 -8.32 12.07
CA ARG A 47 -10.55 -7.55 12.28
C ARG A 47 -10.39 -6.63 13.50
N PRO A 48 -10.71 -5.33 13.39
CA PRO A 48 -10.65 -4.43 14.54
C PRO A 48 -11.54 -4.98 15.66
N ALA A 49 -11.00 -5.08 16.87
CA ALA A 49 -11.70 -5.66 18.02
C ALA A 49 -12.90 -4.81 18.48
N GLU A 50 -12.87 -3.50 18.23
CA GLU A 50 -13.83 -2.55 18.79
C GLU A 50 -15.15 -2.46 17.99
N GLU A 51 -15.14 -2.79 16.70
CA GLU A 51 -16.32 -2.70 15.83
C GLU A 51 -16.39 -3.86 14.83
N PRO A 52 -16.47 -5.12 15.31
CA PRO A 52 -16.51 -6.27 14.43
C PRO A 52 -17.69 -6.17 13.47
N ASP A 53 -18.91 -5.89 13.93
CA ASP A 53 -20.11 -5.91 13.08
C ASP A 53 -20.02 -4.91 11.91
N ARG A 54 -19.45 -3.73 12.16
CA ARG A 54 -19.24 -2.71 11.13
C ARG A 54 -18.21 -3.13 10.09
N TRP A 55 -17.21 -3.90 10.50
CA TRP A 55 -16.23 -4.49 9.59
C TRP A 55 -16.89 -5.47 8.61
N ASP A 56 -17.78 -6.36 9.08
CA ASP A 56 -18.45 -7.32 8.20
C ASP A 56 -19.40 -6.65 7.21
N LEU A 57 -20.15 -5.64 7.67
CA LEU A 57 -21.04 -4.86 6.80
C LEU A 57 -20.28 -4.14 5.68
N ARG A 58 -19.04 -3.68 5.94
CA ARG A 58 -18.18 -3.04 4.94
C ARG A 58 -17.60 -4.04 3.93
N HIS A 59 -17.25 -5.24 4.40
CA HIS A 59 -16.53 -6.24 3.61
C HIS A 59 -17.42 -7.35 3.03
N GLY A 60 -18.75 -7.23 3.16
CA GLY A 60 -19.71 -8.15 2.58
C GLY A 60 -19.71 -9.53 3.23
N GLY A 61 -19.37 -9.61 4.52
CA GLY A 61 -19.42 -10.84 5.29
C GLY A 61 -20.87 -11.30 5.46
N ALA A 62 -21.31 -12.21 4.58
CA ALA A 62 -22.51 -13.00 4.80
C ALA A 62 -22.24 -14.00 5.93
N GLY A 63 -23.16 -14.05 6.90
CA GLY A 63 -23.18 -15.07 7.95
C GLY A 63 -23.49 -16.47 7.45
#